data_AF-A0A5N5DRD3-F1
#
_entry.id   AF-A0A5N5DRD3-F1
#
_cell.length_a   1.000
_cell.length_b   1.000
_cell.length_c   1.000
_cell.angle_alpha   90.00
_cell.angle_beta   90.00
_cell.angle_gamma   90.00
#
_symmetry.space_group_name_H-M   'P 1'
#
loop_
_entity.id
_entity.type
_entity.pdbx_description
1 polymer ?
#
loop_
_entity_poly.entity_id
_entity_poly.type
_entity_poly.pdbx_seq_one_letter_code
_entity_poly.pdbx_strand_id
1 'polypeptide(L)'
;MAPDIHVNFRLRGVPHDCQSRSEVRELVGRVLPVESGTLIIHSLAVNPTERTSRIATLTFNNIPHPLSDKTKDQWVFDLPRSDSSDDDDAYARRRQLVFDTHFSGFTPLQHTEEDDCRVDLIALSGLGGHAFGSFKERNGSFMWLRDALTIDIPMARMMIYGYDTSLVRSISFQNLANLGRALQADLKIIRNSNRGRPIIFVGHSLGGLVLKEAIIKMKEGNTDEDCEILQSTSAFLFFGVPHEGMAIESLVPLVGDQPNRALLESLGKNSEVLHRLQDDFKRAFGAVGPKIVSYFETEKSPTAQKVVIHMHMTGLQESR
;
A
#
# COMPACT_ATOMS: atom_id res chain seq x y z
N MET A 1 1.41 0.79 29.98
CA MET A 1 1.23 1.31 28.62
C MET A 1 2.52 1.03 27.88
N ALA A 2 2.48 0.25 26.80
CA ALA A 2 3.67 0.08 25.97
C ALA A 2 3.95 1.44 25.29
N PRO A 3 5.20 1.91 25.30
CA PRO A 3 5.55 3.15 24.60
C PRO A 3 5.18 3.02 23.11
N ASP A 4 4.63 4.09 22.52
CA ASP A 4 4.17 4.19 21.12
C ASP A 4 5.35 4.20 20.11
N ILE A 5 6.35 3.31 20.27
CA ILE A 5 7.71 3.51 19.72
C ILE A 5 7.77 3.45 18.17
N HIS A 6 6.73 2.99 17.45
CA HIS A 6 6.88 2.70 16.01
C HIS A 6 5.68 3.05 15.11
N VAL A 7 4.93 4.11 15.42
CA VAL A 7 3.91 4.63 14.50
C VAL A 7 4.60 5.25 13.28
N ASN A 8 4.26 4.74 12.09
CA ASN A 8 4.78 5.26 10.82
C ASN A 8 3.74 6.22 10.23
N PHE A 9 4.21 7.38 9.79
CA PHE A 9 3.40 8.38 9.12
C PHE A 9 3.85 8.50 7.66
N ARG A 10 2.88 8.73 6.79
CA ARG A 10 3.09 9.29 5.46
C ARG A 10 2.81 10.78 5.52
N LEU A 11 3.74 11.57 5.01
CA LEU A 11 3.59 13.01 4.81
C LEU A 11 3.35 13.27 3.34
N ARG A 12 2.24 13.93 3.02
CA ARG A 12 1.84 14.37 1.67
C ARG A 12 1.79 15.89 1.59
N GLY A 13 1.84 16.42 0.37
CA GLY A 13 1.82 17.86 0.12
C GLY A 13 3.18 18.54 0.32
N VAL A 14 4.26 17.77 0.42
CA VAL A 14 5.61 18.33 0.45
C VAL A 14 5.87 19.03 -0.88
N PRO A 15 6.31 20.30 -0.90
CA PRO A 15 6.60 21.01 -2.14
C PRO A 15 7.64 20.29 -3.01
N HIS A 16 7.48 20.34 -4.33
CA HIS A 16 8.37 19.65 -5.27
C HIS A 16 9.84 20.13 -5.19
N ASP A 17 10.06 21.40 -4.88
CA ASP A 17 11.37 22.02 -4.67
C ASP A 17 12.09 21.54 -3.41
N CYS A 18 11.40 20.86 -2.49
CA CYS A 18 12.03 20.21 -1.35
C CYS A 18 12.75 18.93 -1.80
N GLN A 19 14.08 18.95 -1.83
CA GLN A 19 14.95 17.88 -2.34
C GLN A 19 15.63 17.05 -1.24
N SER A 20 15.67 17.56 -0.01
CA SER A 20 16.41 16.92 1.07
C SER A 20 15.56 16.60 2.29
N ARG A 21 15.97 15.56 3.04
CA ARG A 21 15.38 15.22 4.34
C ARG A 21 15.50 16.38 5.36
N SER A 22 16.50 17.25 5.22
CA SER A 22 16.68 18.40 6.09
C SER A 22 15.62 19.47 5.85
N GLU A 23 15.34 19.79 4.58
CA GLU A 23 14.27 20.71 4.20
C GLU A 23 12.89 20.17 4.62
N VAL A 24 12.65 18.86 4.49
CA VAL A 24 11.40 18.25 5.00
C VAL A 24 11.27 18.44 6.51
N ARG A 25 12.36 18.27 7.29
CA ARG A 25 12.32 18.49 8.74
C ARG A 25 12.02 19.95 9.08
N GLU A 26 12.63 20.89 8.37
CA GLU A 26 12.35 22.32 8.55
C GLU A 26 10.88 22.61 8.26
N LEU A 27 10.36 22.08 7.15
CA LEU A 27 8.96 22.26 6.75
C LEU A 27 7.99 21.69 7.79
N VAL A 28 8.25 20.50 8.32
CA VAL A 28 7.46 19.91 9.41
C VAL A 28 7.55 20.76 10.68
N GLY A 29 8.73 21.30 11.01
CA GLY A 29 8.94 22.19 12.16
C GLY A 29 8.16 23.51 12.08
N ARG A 30 7.73 23.93 10.89
CA ARG A 30 6.86 25.12 10.72
C ARG A 30 5.41 24.87 11.13
N VAL A 31 4.95 23.60 11.13
CA VAL A 31 3.55 23.24 11.40
C VAL A 31 3.37 22.42 12.67
N LEU A 32 4.44 21.79 13.17
CA LEU A 32 4.41 20.96 14.36
C LEU A 32 5.53 21.36 15.34
N PRO A 33 5.26 21.39 16.65
CA PRO A 33 6.30 21.55 17.66
C PRO A 33 7.11 20.25 17.75
N VAL A 34 8.23 20.19 17.03
CA VAL A 34 9.10 19.00 16.96
C VAL A 34 10.45 19.33 17.57
N GLU A 35 10.86 18.60 18.60
CA GLU A 35 12.20 18.73 19.18
C GLU A 35 13.26 18.17 18.22
N SER A 36 14.44 18.79 18.20
CA SER A 36 15.56 18.35 17.35
C SER A 36 15.92 16.89 17.63
N GLY A 37 16.02 16.07 16.57
CA GLY A 37 16.37 14.65 16.67
C GLY A 37 15.21 13.70 16.97
N THR A 38 14.00 14.20 17.19
CA THR A 38 12.81 13.34 17.40
C THR A 38 12.13 12.89 16.11
N LEU A 39 12.35 13.61 15.00
CA LEU A 39 11.77 13.33 13.68
C LEU A 39 12.77 12.63 12.76
N ILE A 40 12.41 11.42 12.35
CA ILE A 40 13.19 10.60 11.43
C ILE A 40 12.44 10.53 10.10
N ILE A 41 13.04 11.08 9.04
CA ILE A 41 12.55 10.95 7.67
C ILE A 41 13.22 9.74 7.04
N HIS A 42 12.43 8.74 6.68
CA HIS A 42 12.90 7.48 6.12
C HIS A 42 13.01 7.57 4.60
N SER A 43 11.92 7.94 3.90
CA SER A 43 11.92 8.13 2.44
C SER A 43 11.43 9.53 2.06
N LEU A 44 11.81 9.99 0.87
CA LEU A 44 11.32 11.20 0.22
C LEU A 44 11.34 10.95 -1.29
N ALA A 45 10.19 11.06 -1.95
CA ALA A 45 10.07 10.78 -3.37
C ALA A 45 8.95 11.61 -4.00
N VAL A 46 9.01 11.81 -5.32
CA VAL A 46 7.95 12.48 -6.08
C VAL A 46 6.63 11.75 -5.87
N ASN A 47 5.56 12.50 -5.63
CA ASN A 47 4.22 11.94 -5.51
C ASN A 47 3.80 11.39 -6.88
N PRO A 48 3.54 10.08 -7.00
CA PRO A 48 3.31 9.46 -8.30
C PRO A 48 1.97 9.86 -8.92
N THR A 49 1.00 10.36 -8.13
CA THR A 49 -0.31 10.80 -8.63
C THR A 49 -0.42 12.32 -8.81
N GLU A 50 0.37 13.10 -8.08
CA GLU A 50 0.42 14.56 -8.19
C GLU A 50 1.88 15.02 -8.23
N ARG A 51 2.52 14.98 -9.40
CA ARG A 51 3.97 15.18 -9.53
C ARG A 51 4.48 16.59 -9.14
N THR A 52 3.59 17.53 -8.86
CA THR A 52 3.93 18.86 -8.30
C THR A 52 4.18 18.83 -6.79
N SER A 53 4.02 17.66 -6.15
CA SER A 53 4.32 17.44 -4.74
C SER A 53 5.20 16.20 -4.54
N ARG A 54 5.73 16.05 -3.33
CA ARG A 54 6.47 14.88 -2.86
C ARG A 54 5.75 14.23 -1.69
N ILE A 55 6.10 12.97 -1.49
CA ILE A 55 5.67 12.15 -0.36
C ILE A 55 6.90 11.74 0.44
N ALA A 56 6.80 11.83 1.76
CA ALA A 56 7.81 11.30 2.67
C ALA A 56 7.20 10.25 3.60
N THR A 57 8.01 9.28 4.03
CA THR A 57 7.66 8.42 5.16
C THR A 57 8.51 8.82 6.36
N LEU A 58 7.89 8.88 7.54
CA LEU A 58 8.55 9.38 8.74
C LEU A 58 8.03 8.70 10.01
N THR A 59 8.85 8.78 11.06
CA THR A 59 8.48 8.37 12.41
C THR A 59 8.89 9.45 13.40
N PHE A 60 8.20 9.48 14.54
CA PHE A 60 8.58 10.31 15.68
C PHE A 60 9.01 9.40 16.84
N ASN A 61 10.13 9.72 17.49
CA ASN A 61 10.50 9.09 18.75
C ASN A 61 9.46 9.40 19.83
N ASN A 62 8.93 10.62 19.81
CA ASN A 62 7.81 11.09 20.63
C ASN A 62 6.77 11.74 19.71
N ILE A 63 5.58 11.16 19.60
CA ILE A 63 4.52 11.69 18.74
C ILE A 63 4.10 13.09 19.25
N PRO A 64 4.18 14.15 18.42
CA PRO A 64 3.75 15.49 18.81
C PRO A 64 2.27 15.50 19.20
N HIS A 65 1.91 16.32 20.20
CA HIS A 65 0.52 16.43 20.68
C HIS A 65 -0.52 16.68 19.55
N PRO A 66 -0.26 17.50 18.51
CA PRO A 66 -1.21 17.65 17.40
C PRO A 66 -1.50 16.35 16.61
N LEU A 67 -0.63 15.35 16.69
CA LEU A 67 -0.76 14.03 16.05
C LEU A 67 -1.13 12.91 17.04
N SER A 68 -1.35 13.21 18.32
CA SER A 68 -1.54 12.17 19.35
C SER A 68 -2.98 11.63 19.47
N ASP A 69 -3.93 12.21 18.74
CA ASP A 69 -5.33 11.77 18.74
C ASP A 69 -5.49 10.40 18.06
N LYS A 70 -5.52 9.33 18.86
CA LYS A 70 -5.59 7.94 18.38
C LYS A 70 -6.93 7.59 17.70
N THR A 71 -7.92 8.48 17.72
CA THR A 71 -9.19 8.28 16.99
C THR A 71 -9.08 8.69 15.53
N LYS A 72 -8.03 9.42 15.16
CA LYS A 72 -7.73 9.86 13.80
C LYS A 72 -6.61 9.04 13.19
N ASP A 73 -6.64 8.95 11.88
CA ASP A 73 -5.59 8.38 11.04
C ASP A 73 -5.07 9.38 10.00
N GLN A 74 -5.54 10.64 10.06
CA GLN A 74 -5.13 11.73 9.18
C GLN A 74 -5.23 13.11 9.88
N TRP A 75 -4.26 13.97 9.62
CA TRP A 75 -4.15 15.34 10.13
C TRP A 75 -3.68 16.28 9.02
N VAL A 76 -4.29 17.46 8.93
CA VAL A 76 -4.03 18.45 7.88
C VAL A 76 -3.56 19.75 8.54
N PHE A 77 -2.47 20.32 8.03
CA PHE A 77 -1.89 21.58 8.51
C PHE A 77 -1.66 22.53 7.34
N ASP A 78 -2.11 23.78 7.47
CA ASP A 78 -1.82 24.82 6.48
C ASP A 78 -0.36 25.28 6.64
N LEU A 79 0.37 25.40 5.52
CA LEU A 79 1.69 25.99 5.52
C LEU A 79 1.59 27.52 5.67
N PRO A 80 2.42 28.13 6.54
CA PRO A 80 2.53 29.59 6.60
C PRO A 80 2.89 30.16 5.24
N ARG A 81 2.32 31.32 4.88
CA ARG A 81 2.71 32.05 3.67
C ARG A 81 4.17 32.47 3.82
N SER A 82 4.96 32.34 2.76
CA SER A 82 6.29 32.96 2.70
C SER A 82 6.12 34.47 2.56
N ASP A 83 6.78 35.25 3.41
CA ASP A 83 6.76 36.73 3.36
C ASP A 83 7.40 37.33 2.08
N SER A 84 7.85 36.49 1.14
CA SER A 84 8.62 36.88 -0.04
C SER A 84 7.87 36.79 -1.37
N SER A 85 6.54 36.59 -1.37
CA SER A 85 5.74 36.65 -2.60
C SER A 85 4.90 37.91 -2.61
N ASP A 86 5.35 38.92 -3.37
CA ASP A 86 4.60 40.13 -3.77
C ASP A 86 3.45 39.81 -4.75
N ASP A 87 2.90 38.59 -4.72
CA ASP A 87 1.78 38.21 -5.57
C ASP A 87 0.47 38.42 -4.81
N ASP A 88 -0.25 39.44 -5.27
CA ASP A 88 -1.62 39.85 -4.94
C ASP A 88 -2.67 38.80 -5.38
N ASP A 89 -2.30 37.52 -5.34
CA ASP A 89 -3.09 36.42 -5.87
C ASP A 89 -3.94 35.83 -4.74
N ALA A 90 -5.08 36.47 -4.50
CA ALA A 90 -6.10 36.06 -3.52
C ALA A 90 -6.58 34.60 -3.70
N TYR A 91 -6.21 33.93 -4.81
CA TYR A 91 -6.52 32.55 -5.16
C TYR A 91 -5.36 31.56 -5.02
N ALA A 92 -4.17 31.98 -4.56
CA ALA A 92 -3.07 31.05 -4.30
C ALA A 92 -3.53 29.99 -3.28
N ARG A 93 -3.78 28.76 -3.76
CA ARG A 93 -4.24 27.64 -2.94
C ARG A 93 -3.30 27.52 -1.74
N ARG A 94 -3.87 27.61 -0.52
CA ARG A 94 -3.11 27.33 0.70
C ARG A 94 -2.46 25.96 0.55
N ARG A 95 -1.13 25.93 0.59
CA ARG A 95 -0.40 24.66 0.55
C ARG A 95 -0.62 23.96 1.89
N GLN A 96 -0.96 22.69 1.84
CA GLN A 96 -1.28 21.89 3.02
C GLN A 96 -0.31 20.73 3.16
N LEU A 97 0.12 20.48 4.38
CA LEU A 97 0.77 19.24 4.76
C LEU A 97 -0.26 18.28 5.35
N VAL A 98 -0.27 17.06 4.83
CA VAL A 98 -1.16 16.00 5.32
C VAL A 98 -0.33 14.87 5.88
N PHE A 99 -0.51 14.60 7.16
CA PHE A 99 0.02 13.43 7.83
C PHE A 99 -1.06 12.37 7.84
N ASP A 100 -0.74 11.15 7.41
CA ASP A 100 -1.65 10.02 7.54
C ASP A 100 -0.93 8.76 8.01
N THR A 101 -1.64 7.93 8.75
CA THR A 101 -1.16 6.62 9.22
C THR A 101 -1.80 5.46 8.48
N HIS A 102 -2.75 5.71 7.56
CA HIS A 102 -3.50 4.67 6.85
C HIS A 102 -2.87 4.25 5.50
N PHE A 103 -2.03 5.12 4.90
CA PHE A 103 -1.28 4.82 3.66
C PHE A 103 -2.15 4.47 2.44
N SER A 104 -3.37 4.99 2.34
CA SER A 104 -4.26 4.71 1.18
C SER A 104 -3.75 5.37 -0.10
N GLY A 105 -3.89 4.67 -1.22
CA GLY A 105 -3.28 5.02 -2.50
C GLY A 105 -1.79 4.67 -2.55
N PHE A 106 -1.10 5.21 -3.56
CA PHE A 106 0.33 4.97 -3.73
C PHE A 106 1.18 5.69 -2.68
N THR A 107 2.18 4.98 -2.18
CA THR A 107 3.24 5.56 -1.35
C THR A 107 4.60 5.13 -1.90
N PRO A 108 5.38 6.04 -2.50
CA PRO A 108 6.73 5.75 -2.92
C PRO A 108 7.67 5.61 -1.72
N LEU A 109 8.58 4.64 -1.80
CA LEU A 109 9.49 4.26 -0.72
C LEU A 109 10.96 4.45 -1.10
N GLN A 110 11.26 4.73 -2.37
CA GLN A 110 12.62 4.85 -2.89
C GLN A 110 13.37 6.05 -2.29
N HIS A 111 14.70 5.97 -2.38
CA HIS A 111 15.63 7.06 -2.06
C HIS A 111 16.22 7.71 -3.32
N THR A 112 16.18 7.01 -4.45
CA THR A 112 16.72 7.46 -5.74
C THR A 112 15.75 8.41 -6.43
N GLU A 113 16.28 9.31 -7.24
CA GLU A 113 15.48 10.17 -8.11
C GLU A 113 14.67 9.35 -9.11
N GLU A 114 13.49 9.88 -9.49
CA GLU A 114 12.54 9.13 -10.32
C GLU A 114 13.09 8.83 -11.72
N ASP A 115 13.94 9.70 -12.26
CA ASP A 115 14.53 9.56 -13.60
C ASP A 115 15.59 8.44 -13.66
N ASP A 116 16.17 8.06 -12.53
CA ASP A 116 17.11 6.95 -12.43
C ASP A 116 16.41 5.58 -12.33
N CYS A 117 15.11 5.59 -12.07
CA CYS A 117 14.33 4.37 -11.91
C CYS A 117 14.03 3.72 -13.28
N ARG A 118 14.35 2.42 -13.40
CA ARG A 118 14.16 1.61 -14.62
C ARG A 118 13.09 0.54 -14.49
N VAL A 119 12.54 0.31 -13.31
CA VAL A 119 11.46 -0.65 -13.05
C VAL A 119 10.56 -0.12 -11.94
N ASP A 120 9.25 -0.33 -12.06
CA ASP A 120 8.29 -0.07 -11.00
C ASP A 120 8.06 -1.37 -10.21
N LEU A 121 8.16 -1.31 -8.88
CA LEU A 121 7.79 -2.42 -8.00
C LEU A 121 6.64 -1.97 -7.11
N ILE A 122 5.48 -2.59 -7.28
CA ILE A 122 4.24 -2.19 -6.61
C ILE A 122 3.75 -3.32 -5.71
N ALA A 123 3.71 -3.06 -4.40
CA ALA A 123 3.35 -4.04 -3.38
C ALA A 123 1.97 -3.78 -2.75
N LEU A 124 1.16 -4.82 -2.63
CA LEU A 124 -0.20 -4.78 -2.06
C LEU A 124 -0.33 -5.75 -0.89
N SER A 125 -0.85 -5.24 0.23
CA SER A 125 -1.13 -6.02 1.45
C SER A 125 -2.38 -6.89 1.30
N GLY A 126 -2.64 -7.74 2.30
CA GLY A 126 -3.80 -8.64 2.34
C GLY A 126 -5.02 -8.05 3.06
N LEU A 127 -6.06 -8.87 3.21
CA LEU A 127 -7.29 -8.52 3.93
C LEU A 127 -6.98 -8.17 5.39
N GLY A 128 -7.53 -7.07 5.89
CA GLY A 128 -7.22 -6.57 7.24
C GLY A 128 -5.76 -6.14 7.47
N GLY A 129 -4.92 -6.20 6.43
CA GLY A 129 -3.52 -5.83 6.49
C GLY A 129 -3.31 -4.34 6.30
N HIS A 130 -2.53 -3.72 7.19
CA HIS A 130 -2.11 -2.34 7.03
C HIS A 130 -1.11 -2.21 5.87
N ALA A 131 -1.33 -1.30 4.91
CA ALA A 131 -0.54 -1.21 3.67
C ALA A 131 0.98 -1.11 3.91
N PHE A 132 1.39 -0.31 4.90
CA PHE A 132 2.79 -0.22 5.31
C PHE A 132 3.19 -1.35 6.28
N GLY A 133 2.27 -1.71 7.18
CA GLY A 133 2.55 -2.61 8.30
C GLY A 133 2.73 -4.06 7.87
N SER A 134 2.10 -4.50 6.79
CA SER A 134 2.21 -5.87 6.26
C SER A 134 3.61 -6.21 5.74
N PHE A 135 4.46 -5.21 5.48
CA PHE A 135 5.83 -5.41 5.03
C PHE A 135 6.85 -4.93 6.07
N LYS A 136 6.40 -4.59 7.28
CA LYS A 136 7.24 -4.17 8.41
C LYS A 136 7.39 -5.32 9.40
N GLU A 137 8.56 -5.43 10.01
CA GLU A 137 8.78 -6.36 11.11
C GLU A 137 7.81 -6.11 12.28
N ARG A 138 7.47 -7.18 12.98
CA ARG A 138 6.57 -7.09 14.14
C ARG A 138 7.28 -6.38 15.28
N ASN A 139 6.63 -5.37 15.86
CA ASN A 139 7.13 -4.58 16.99
C ASN A 139 8.45 -3.81 16.74
N GLY A 140 8.85 -3.65 15.48
CA GLY A 140 10.04 -2.86 15.14
C GLY A 140 9.77 -1.81 14.08
N SER A 141 10.86 -1.29 13.51
CA SER A 141 10.83 -0.18 12.55
C SER A 141 11.27 -0.58 11.15
N PHE A 142 11.93 -1.73 11.02
CA PHE A 142 12.46 -2.24 9.77
C PHE A 142 11.33 -2.69 8.83
N MET A 143 11.28 -2.10 7.64
CA MET A 143 10.33 -2.40 6.58
C MET A 143 11.14 -2.83 5.35
N TRP A 144 11.14 -4.13 5.05
CA TRP A 144 12.13 -4.71 4.13
C TRP A 144 12.08 -4.13 2.70
N LEU A 145 10.89 -3.73 2.21
CA LEU A 145 10.78 -3.06 0.91
C LEU A 145 11.46 -1.68 0.92
N ARG A 146 11.40 -0.94 2.03
CA ARG A 146 12.00 0.40 2.17
C ARG A 146 13.47 0.34 2.59
N ASP A 147 13.82 -0.53 3.52
CA ASP A 147 15.08 -0.46 4.26
C ASP A 147 16.16 -1.42 3.74
N ALA A 148 15.77 -2.44 2.95
CA ALA A 148 16.71 -3.36 2.32
C ALA A 148 16.59 -3.35 0.80
N LEU A 149 15.38 -3.57 0.26
CA LEU A 149 15.21 -3.72 -1.17
C LEU A 149 15.56 -2.45 -1.97
N THR A 150 15.41 -1.27 -1.37
CA THR A 150 15.84 0.00 -1.98
C THR A 150 17.34 0.09 -2.18
N ILE A 151 18.11 -0.63 -1.37
CA ILE A 151 19.58 -0.67 -1.41
C ILE A 151 20.01 -1.75 -2.42
N ASP A 152 19.36 -2.91 -2.38
CA ASP A 152 19.67 -4.03 -3.28
C ASP A 152 19.28 -3.72 -4.74
N ILE A 153 18.20 -2.97 -4.95
CA ILE A 153 17.68 -2.60 -6.28
C ILE A 153 17.43 -1.08 -6.32
N PRO A 154 18.48 -0.25 -6.34
CA PRO A 154 18.36 1.21 -6.25
C PRO A 154 17.69 1.84 -7.48
N MET A 155 17.60 1.08 -8.57
CA MET A 155 16.95 1.50 -9.82
C MET A 155 15.46 1.12 -9.87
N ALA A 156 14.91 0.57 -8.78
CA ALA A 156 13.49 0.28 -8.66
C ALA A 156 12.76 1.47 -8.04
N ARG A 157 11.67 1.90 -8.66
CA ARG A 157 10.67 2.75 -8.01
C ARG A 157 9.78 1.86 -7.15
N MET A 158 10.13 1.73 -5.87
CA MET A 158 9.34 0.94 -4.92
C MET A 158 8.14 1.73 -4.43
N MET A 159 6.96 1.11 -4.53
CA MET A 159 5.72 1.68 -4.07
C MET A 159 4.92 0.61 -3.33
N ILE A 160 4.25 1.02 -2.26
CA ILE A 160 3.10 0.28 -1.74
C ILE A 160 1.82 0.94 -2.23
N TYR A 161 0.78 0.14 -2.42
CA TYR A 161 -0.56 0.64 -2.69
C TYR A 161 -1.49 0.22 -1.55
N GLY A 162 -1.98 1.22 -0.81
CA GLY A 162 -3.00 0.99 0.21
C GLY A 162 -4.41 1.13 -0.35
N TYR A 163 -5.29 0.26 0.08
CA TYR A 163 -6.72 0.31 -0.20
C TYR A 163 -7.49 0.07 1.09
N ASP A 164 -8.80 0.29 1.09
CA ASP A 164 -9.63 0.01 2.28
C ASP A 164 -9.62 -1.51 2.54
N THR A 165 -8.74 -1.95 3.43
CA THR A 165 -8.63 -3.34 3.89
C THR A 165 -9.54 -3.61 5.09
N SER A 166 -10.36 -2.64 5.51
CA SER A 166 -11.18 -2.78 6.71
C SER A 166 -12.15 -3.95 6.57
N LEU A 167 -12.09 -4.83 7.56
CA LEU A 167 -12.93 -6.02 7.68
C LEU A 167 -14.43 -5.66 7.71
N VAL A 168 -14.75 -4.46 8.20
CA VAL A 168 -16.12 -3.94 8.35
C VAL A 168 -16.76 -3.58 7.01
N ARG A 169 -16.00 -3.27 5.96
CA ARG A 169 -16.53 -2.82 4.66
C ARG A 169 -16.28 -3.76 3.49
N SER A 170 -15.56 -4.86 3.69
CA SER A 170 -15.27 -5.81 2.62
C SER A 170 -16.44 -6.77 2.34
N ILE A 171 -17.54 -6.26 1.79
CA ILE A 171 -18.86 -6.92 1.83
C ILE A 171 -19.02 -8.16 0.91
N SER A 172 -18.10 -8.47 -0.01
CA SER A 172 -18.17 -9.64 -0.93
C SER A 172 -17.10 -9.59 -2.04
N PHE A 173 -17.11 -10.55 -2.98
CA PHE A 173 -16.40 -10.43 -4.27
C PHE A 173 -16.82 -9.21 -5.12
N GLN A 174 -18.03 -8.66 -4.94
CA GLN A 174 -18.37 -7.37 -5.56
C GLN A 174 -17.44 -6.26 -5.06
N ASN A 175 -16.97 -6.37 -3.81
CA ASN A 175 -15.93 -5.49 -3.28
C ASN A 175 -14.58 -5.77 -3.97
N LEU A 176 -14.23 -7.02 -4.25
CA LEU A 176 -12.98 -7.35 -4.97
C LEU A 176 -12.94 -6.71 -6.37
N ALA A 177 -14.04 -6.80 -7.13
CA ALA A 177 -14.15 -6.16 -8.44
C ALA A 177 -14.01 -4.63 -8.35
N ASN A 178 -14.59 -4.02 -7.30
CA ASN A 178 -14.45 -2.58 -7.05
C ASN A 178 -13.01 -2.20 -6.67
N LEU A 179 -12.34 -3.01 -5.84
CA LEU A 179 -10.93 -2.83 -5.49
C LEU A 179 -10.03 -2.95 -6.73
N GLY A 180 -10.29 -3.93 -7.59
CA GLY A 180 -9.59 -4.09 -8.87
C GLY A 180 -9.77 -2.87 -9.78
N ARG A 181 -11.00 -2.34 -9.88
CA ARG A 181 -11.27 -1.12 -10.66
C ARG A 181 -10.61 0.12 -10.08
N ALA A 182 -10.60 0.27 -8.76
CA ALA A 182 -9.91 1.38 -8.09
C ALA A 182 -8.40 1.32 -8.35
N LEU A 183 -7.79 0.14 -8.19
CA LEU A 183 -6.38 -0.06 -8.51
C LEU A 183 -6.08 0.19 -9.99
N GLN A 184 -6.93 -0.26 -10.92
CA GLN A 184 -6.81 0.03 -12.35
C GLN A 184 -6.78 1.55 -12.59
N ALA A 185 -7.74 2.29 -12.02
CA ALA A 185 -7.81 3.74 -12.20
C ALA A 185 -6.55 4.44 -11.67
N ASP A 186 -6.09 4.06 -10.47
CA ASP A 186 -4.89 4.65 -9.88
C ASP A 186 -3.62 4.28 -10.67
N LEU A 187 -3.52 3.05 -11.18
CA LEU A 187 -2.41 2.62 -12.03
C LEU A 187 -2.33 3.46 -13.30
N LYS A 188 -3.45 3.78 -13.96
CA LYS A 188 -3.48 4.67 -15.12
C LYS A 188 -2.88 6.04 -14.81
N ILE A 189 -3.21 6.61 -13.64
CA ILE A 189 -2.70 7.91 -13.22
C ILE A 189 -1.18 7.90 -13.13
N ILE A 190 -0.61 6.94 -12.39
CA ILE A 190 0.85 6.91 -12.17
C ILE A 190 1.62 6.51 -13.44
N ARG A 191 0.92 5.87 -14.39
CA ARG A 191 1.52 5.33 -15.60
C ARG A 191 1.63 6.33 -16.73
N ASN A 192 0.69 7.26 -16.82
CA ASN A 192 0.70 8.30 -17.86
C ASN A 192 2.04 9.03 -18.00
N SER A 193 2.80 9.15 -16.92
CA SER A 193 4.10 9.84 -16.92
C SER A 193 5.33 8.93 -17.01
N ASN A 194 5.16 7.60 -17.04
CA ASN A 194 6.26 6.62 -16.95
C ASN A 194 6.12 5.47 -17.97
N ARG A 195 5.58 5.79 -19.16
CA ARG A 195 5.30 4.79 -20.21
C ARG A 195 6.55 3.97 -20.58
N GLY A 196 6.34 2.69 -20.85
CA GLY A 196 7.38 1.72 -21.24
C GLY A 196 8.26 1.17 -20.10
N ARG A 197 8.25 1.73 -18.89
CA ARG A 197 9.00 1.18 -17.74
C ARG A 197 8.40 -0.17 -17.28
N PRO A 198 9.17 -1.27 -17.17
CA PRO A 198 8.68 -2.54 -16.64
C PRO A 198 8.00 -2.42 -15.27
N ILE A 199 6.94 -3.19 -15.04
CA ILE A 199 6.20 -3.25 -13.76
C ILE A 199 6.32 -4.65 -13.17
N ILE A 200 6.68 -4.73 -11.89
CA ILE A 200 6.68 -5.94 -11.08
C ILE A 200 5.67 -5.73 -9.95
N PHE A 201 4.71 -6.64 -9.84
CA PHE A 201 3.73 -6.61 -8.76
C PHE A 201 4.10 -7.59 -7.66
N VAL A 202 3.95 -7.16 -6.41
CA VAL A 202 4.05 -8.00 -5.21
C VAL A 202 2.68 -8.07 -4.57
N GLY A 203 2.06 -9.24 -4.59
CA GLY A 203 0.73 -9.45 -4.00
C GLY A 203 0.82 -10.33 -2.77
N HIS A 204 0.46 -9.83 -1.60
CA HIS A 204 0.35 -10.62 -0.38
C HIS A 204 -1.11 -10.99 -0.07
N SER A 205 -1.39 -12.29 0.13
CA SER A 205 -2.72 -12.79 0.47
C SER A 205 -3.81 -12.21 -0.47
N LEU A 206 -4.87 -11.59 0.07
CA LEU A 206 -5.94 -10.97 -0.75
C LEU A 206 -5.42 -9.92 -1.75
N GLY A 207 -4.32 -9.22 -1.47
CA GLY A 207 -3.73 -8.24 -2.38
C GLY A 207 -3.33 -8.85 -3.73
N GLY A 208 -2.95 -10.12 -3.74
CA GLY A 208 -2.71 -10.86 -4.99
C GLY A 208 -3.97 -11.11 -5.81
N LEU A 209 -5.13 -11.29 -5.16
CA LEU A 209 -6.41 -11.43 -5.86
C LEU A 209 -6.92 -10.07 -6.39
N VAL A 210 -6.69 -8.99 -5.63
CA VAL A 210 -6.99 -7.61 -6.08
C VAL A 210 -6.18 -7.29 -7.34
N LEU A 211 -4.90 -7.66 -7.36
CA LEU A 211 -4.04 -7.52 -8.55
C LEU A 211 -4.60 -8.28 -9.75
N LYS A 212 -5.02 -9.54 -9.58
CA LYS A 212 -5.63 -10.31 -10.66
C LYS A 212 -6.88 -9.64 -11.21
N GLU A 213 -7.77 -9.15 -10.33
CA GLU A 213 -8.95 -8.42 -10.77
C GLU A 213 -8.58 -7.15 -11.54
N ALA A 214 -7.63 -6.35 -11.06
CA ALA A 214 -7.21 -5.14 -11.77
C ALA A 214 -6.71 -5.46 -13.20
N ILE A 215 -5.95 -6.54 -13.37
CA ILE A 215 -5.49 -7.01 -14.68
C ILE A 215 -6.64 -7.45 -15.58
N ILE A 216 -7.63 -8.15 -15.04
CA ILE A 216 -8.85 -8.52 -15.78
C ILE A 216 -9.61 -7.25 -16.20
N LYS A 217 -9.75 -6.26 -15.31
CA LYS A 217 -10.41 -4.99 -15.62
C LYS A 217 -9.67 -4.17 -16.67
N MET A 218 -8.34 -4.24 -16.70
CA MET A 218 -7.55 -3.65 -17.78
C MET A 218 -7.84 -4.36 -19.12
N LYS A 219 -7.88 -5.69 -19.12
CA LYS A 219 -8.19 -6.45 -20.33
C LYS A 219 -9.59 -6.16 -20.87
N GLU A 220 -10.58 -6.07 -19.98
CA GLU A 220 -11.96 -5.74 -20.32
C GLU A 220 -12.10 -4.29 -20.80
N GLY A 221 -11.41 -3.35 -20.14
CA GLY A 221 -11.45 -1.93 -20.48
C GLY A 221 -10.80 -1.62 -21.82
N ASN A 222 -9.67 -2.28 -22.13
CA ASN A 222 -8.98 -2.24 -23.42
C ASN A 222 -8.71 -0.80 -23.93
N THR A 223 -8.43 0.14 -23.02
CA THR A 223 -7.93 1.48 -23.39
C THR A 223 -6.43 1.43 -23.69
N ASP A 224 -5.89 2.47 -24.32
CA ASP A 224 -4.44 2.54 -24.60
C ASP A 224 -3.61 2.45 -23.31
N GLU A 225 -4.06 3.10 -22.23
CA GLU A 225 -3.40 3.01 -20.91
C GLU A 225 -3.51 1.61 -20.30
N ASP A 226 -4.66 0.94 -20.44
CA ASP A 226 -4.81 -0.45 -19.99
C ASP A 226 -3.84 -1.38 -20.73
N CYS A 227 -3.78 -1.25 -22.06
CA CYS A 227 -2.91 -2.04 -22.90
C CYS A 227 -1.43 -1.79 -22.55
N GLU A 228 -1.06 -0.54 -22.31
CA GLU A 228 0.30 -0.16 -21.94
C GLU A 228 0.71 -0.75 -20.59
N ILE A 229 -0.17 -0.73 -19.58
CA ILE A 229 0.09 -1.34 -18.26
C ILE A 229 0.25 -2.86 -18.41
N LEU A 230 -0.64 -3.51 -19.16
CA LEU A 230 -0.57 -4.95 -19.41
C LEU A 230 0.74 -5.35 -20.13
N GLN A 231 1.15 -4.58 -21.15
CA GLN A 231 2.39 -4.82 -21.89
C GLN A 231 3.64 -4.56 -21.04
N SER A 232 3.57 -3.61 -20.11
CA SER A 232 4.67 -3.26 -19.23
C SER A 232 4.80 -4.19 -18.03
N THR A 233 3.74 -4.94 -17.72
CA THR A 233 3.74 -5.91 -16.62
C THR A 233 4.67 -7.07 -16.95
N SER A 234 5.77 -7.15 -16.21
CA SER A 234 6.86 -8.11 -16.45
C SER A 234 6.82 -9.31 -15.50
N ALA A 235 6.38 -9.10 -14.25
CA ALA A 235 6.30 -10.18 -13.28
C ALA A 235 5.29 -9.95 -12.15
N PHE A 236 4.86 -11.07 -11.56
CA PHE A 236 4.10 -11.16 -10.31
C PHE A 236 4.85 -12.00 -9.30
N LEU A 237 5.01 -11.48 -8.09
CA LEU A 237 5.51 -12.18 -6.91
C LEU A 237 4.36 -12.30 -5.92
N PHE A 238 3.77 -13.48 -5.81
CA PHE A 238 2.62 -13.75 -4.94
C PHE A 238 3.07 -14.41 -3.64
N PHE A 239 2.68 -13.85 -2.50
CA PHE A 239 3.01 -14.36 -1.17
C PHE A 239 1.73 -14.81 -0.46
N GLY A 240 1.56 -16.12 -0.26
CA GLY A 240 0.42 -16.69 0.46
C GLY A 240 -0.94 -16.34 -0.15
N VAL A 241 -1.00 -16.13 -1.47
CA VAL A 241 -2.23 -15.77 -2.17
C VAL A 241 -3.08 -17.03 -2.36
N PRO A 242 -4.34 -17.06 -1.90
CA PRO A 242 -5.19 -18.25 -2.00
C PRO A 242 -5.73 -18.41 -3.44
N HIS A 243 -4.85 -18.77 -4.38
CA HIS A 243 -5.19 -18.86 -5.80
C HIS A 243 -6.26 -19.93 -6.09
N GLU A 244 -6.25 -21.03 -5.34
CA GLU A 244 -7.17 -22.19 -5.48
C GLU A 244 -8.12 -22.31 -4.28
N GLY A 245 -8.19 -21.26 -3.46
CA GLY A 245 -8.86 -21.24 -2.18
C GLY A 245 -7.92 -21.56 -1.02
N MET A 246 -8.47 -21.52 0.19
CA MET A 246 -7.77 -21.85 1.42
C MET A 246 -8.75 -22.44 2.44
N ALA A 247 -8.20 -23.05 3.48
CA ALA A 247 -8.97 -23.42 4.64
C ALA A 247 -9.29 -22.16 5.48
N ILE A 248 -10.57 -21.89 5.70
CA ILE A 248 -11.07 -20.63 6.26
C ILE A 248 -11.53 -20.76 7.71
N GLU A 249 -11.58 -21.98 8.24
CA GLU A 249 -12.19 -22.30 9.54
C GLU A 249 -11.51 -21.57 10.70
N SER A 250 -10.21 -21.31 10.60
CA SER A 250 -9.45 -20.54 11.59
C SER A 250 -9.60 -19.03 11.46
N LEU A 251 -10.06 -18.55 10.30
CA LEU A 251 -10.28 -17.13 10.02
C LEU A 251 -11.72 -16.72 10.30
N VAL A 252 -12.65 -17.68 10.22
CA VAL A 252 -14.07 -17.54 10.57
C VAL A 252 -14.30 -16.86 11.92
N PRO A 253 -13.60 -17.22 13.02
CA PRO A 253 -13.77 -16.57 14.31
C PRO A 253 -13.26 -15.12 14.34
N LEU A 254 -12.25 -14.79 13.52
CA LEU A 254 -11.69 -13.44 13.44
C LEU A 254 -12.67 -12.45 12.80
N VAL A 255 -13.50 -12.94 11.88
CA VAL A 255 -14.50 -12.12 11.17
C VAL A 255 -15.86 -12.16 11.86
N GLY A 256 -16.24 -13.26 12.51
CA GLY A 256 -17.58 -13.40 13.11
C GLY A 256 -18.69 -13.18 12.08
N ASP A 257 -19.65 -12.32 12.42
CA ASP A 257 -20.78 -11.90 11.56
C ASP A 257 -20.49 -10.60 10.80
N GLN A 258 -19.22 -10.18 10.70
CA GLN A 258 -18.85 -8.96 9.98
C GLN A 258 -19.08 -9.10 8.47
N PRO A 259 -19.24 -7.98 7.73
CA PRO A 259 -19.53 -7.99 6.29
C PRO A 259 -18.52 -8.75 5.42
N ASN A 260 -17.28 -8.89 5.87
CA ASN A 260 -16.25 -9.68 5.20
C ASN A 260 -16.39 -11.19 5.32
N ARG A 261 -17.39 -11.68 6.06
CA ARG A 261 -17.68 -13.11 6.15
C ARG A 261 -17.95 -13.73 4.80
N ALA A 262 -18.76 -13.07 3.96
CA ALA A 262 -19.09 -13.57 2.63
C ALA A 262 -17.85 -13.67 1.72
N LEU A 263 -16.96 -12.67 1.78
CA LEU A 263 -15.69 -12.71 1.05
C LEU A 263 -14.82 -13.86 1.58
N LEU A 264 -14.68 -14.00 2.89
CA LEU A 264 -13.90 -15.09 3.49
C LEU A 264 -14.43 -16.47 3.07
N GLU A 265 -15.74 -16.70 3.17
CA GLU A 265 -16.37 -17.96 2.76
C GLU A 265 -16.11 -18.29 1.29
N SER A 266 -16.11 -17.27 0.46
CA SER A 266 -15.85 -17.39 -0.96
C SER A 266 -14.36 -17.61 -1.31
N LEU A 267 -13.46 -17.47 -0.33
CA LEU A 267 -12.06 -17.90 -0.41
C LEU A 267 -11.87 -19.37 0.01
N GLY A 268 -12.95 -20.07 0.36
CA GLY A 268 -12.91 -21.49 0.67
C GLY A 268 -12.37 -22.35 -0.48
N LYS A 269 -11.99 -23.58 -0.17
CA LYS A 269 -11.56 -24.58 -1.16
C LYS A 269 -12.66 -24.82 -2.20
N ASN A 270 -12.27 -25.06 -3.45
CA ASN A 270 -13.17 -25.26 -4.60
C ASN A 270 -14.06 -24.06 -4.94
N SER A 271 -13.59 -22.84 -4.68
CA SER A 271 -14.31 -21.62 -5.05
C SER A 271 -14.34 -21.44 -6.57
N GLU A 272 -15.53 -21.58 -7.17
CA GLU A 272 -15.74 -21.30 -8.60
C GLU A 272 -15.34 -19.87 -8.99
N VAL A 273 -15.43 -18.92 -8.06
CA VAL A 273 -15.02 -17.53 -8.29
C VAL A 273 -13.50 -17.46 -8.44
N LEU A 274 -12.74 -18.16 -7.59
CA LEU A 274 -11.28 -18.19 -7.69
C LEU A 274 -10.80 -18.92 -8.94
N HIS A 275 -11.48 -19.99 -9.36
CA HIS A 275 -11.20 -20.66 -10.63
C HIS A 275 -11.41 -19.72 -11.82
N ARG A 276 -12.55 -19.02 -11.88
CA ARG A 276 -12.83 -18.02 -12.93
C ARG A 276 -11.79 -16.90 -12.92
N LEU A 277 -11.49 -16.35 -11.74
CA LEU A 277 -10.47 -15.30 -11.59
C LEU A 277 -9.10 -15.76 -12.11
N GLN A 278 -8.70 -16.99 -11.82
CA GLN A 278 -7.45 -17.56 -12.29
C GLN A 278 -7.42 -17.72 -13.82
N ASP A 279 -8.50 -18.21 -14.42
CA ASP A 279 -8.58 -18.40 -15.87
C ASP A 279 -8.61 -17.08 -16.62
N ASP A 280 -9.41 -16.12 -16.16
CA ASP A 280 -9.53 -14.81 -16.80
C ASP A 280 -8.25 -13.99 -16.64
N PHE A 281 -7.57 -14.09 -15.48
CA PHE A 281 -6.24 -13.51 -15.30
C PHE A 281 -5.21 -14.06 -16.28
N LYS A 282 -5.20 -15.38 -16.53
CA LYS A 282 -4.32 -15.98 -17.54
C LYS A 282 -4.65 -15.49 -18.94
N ARG A 283 -5.94 -15.39 -19.29
CA ARG A 283 -6.42 -14.90 -20.60
C ARG A 283 -6.18 -13.42 -20.82
N ALA A 284 -6.04 -12.63 -19.74
CA ALA A 284 -5.72 -11.22 -19.83
C ALA A 284 -4.39 -10.97 -20.52
N PHE A 285 -3.45 -11.91 -20.37
CA PHE A 285 -2.18 -11.91 -21.10
C PHE A 285 -2.28 -12.77 -22.36
N GLY A 286 -1.60 -12.32 -23.43
CA GLY A 286 -1.53 -13.06 -24.69
C GLY A 286 -0.58 -14.26 -24.61
N ALA A 287 -0.03 -14.67 -25.77
CA ALA A 287 0.87 -15.83 -25.86
C ALA A 287 2.17 -15.68 -25.06
N VAL A 288 2.64 -14.44 -24.83
CA VAL A 288 3.79 -14.13 -23.98
C VAL A 288 3.27 -13.35 -22.77
N GLY A 289 3.19 -14.02 -21.64
CA GLY A 289 2.75 -13.45 -20.38
C GLY A 289 3.90 -13.09 -19.43
N PRO A 290 3.59 -12.39 -18.33
CA PRO A 290 4.57 -12.07 -17.29
C PRO A 290 5.05 -13.31 -16.56
N LYS A 291 6.22 -13.23 -15.93
CA LYS A 291 6.71 -14.28 -15.03
C LYS A 291 5.89 -14.28 -13.75
N ILE A 292 5.35 -15.42 -13.34
CA ILE A 292 4.58 -15.55 -12.11
C ILE A 292 5.34 -16.48 -11.15
N VAL A 293 5.64 -15.98 -9.96
CA VAL A 293 6.28 -16.75 -8.89
C VAL A 293 5.40 -16.67 -7.65
N SER A 294 5.06 -17.82 -7.07
CA SER A 294 4.24 -17.91 -5.87
C SER A 294 5.04 -18.53 -4.73
N TYR A 295 5.02 -17.86 -3.58
CA TYR A 295 5.64 -18.27 -2.32
C TYR A 295 4.54 -18.61 -1.33
N PHE A 296 4.72 -19.68 -0.57
CA PHE A 296 3.79 -20.13 0.45
C PHE A 296 4.54 -20.59 1.70
N GLU A 297 3.89 -20.51 2.85
CA GLU A 297 4.44 -20.96 4.13
C GLU A 297 4.33 -22.48 4.23
N THR A 298 5.41 -23.15 4.66
CA THR A 298 5.43 -24.61 4.90
C THR A 298 5.29 -24.97 6.36
N GLU A 299 5.51 -24.01 7.26
CA GLU A 299 5.38 -24.17 8.70
C GLU A 299 3.97 -23.81 9.16
N LYS A 300 3.51 -24.47 10.22
CA LYS A 300 2.18 -24.19 10.75
C LYS A 300 2.19 -22.87 11.51
N SER A 301 1.33 -21.95 11.09
CA SER A 301 1.12 -20.69 11.81
C SER A 301 0.13 -20.87 12.97
N PRO A 302 0.33 -20.15 14.10
CA PRO A 302 -0.66 -20.05 15.17
C PRO A 302 -2.03 -19.60 14.62
N THR A 303 -3.11 -20.30 14.93
CA THR A 303 -4.47 -19.95 14.52
C THR A 303 -5.27 -19.34 15.66
N ALA A 304 -6.18 -18.43 15.31
CA ALA A 304 -7.05 -17.76 16.26
C ALA A 304 -8.11 -18.73 16.79
N GLN A 305 -8.20 -18.85 18.11
CA GLN A 305 -9.32 -19.52 18.77
C GLN A 305 -10.18 -18.49 19.51
N LYS A 306 -11.50 -18.58 19.32
CA LYS A 306 -12.48 -17.79 20.08
C LYS A 306 -12.57 -18.37 21.49
N VAL A 307 -11.84 -17.80 22.44
CA VAL A 307 -12.09 -18.06 23.87
C VAL A 307 -13.08 -17.00 24.34
N VAL A 308 -14.16 -17.45 24.97
CA VAL A 308 -15.21 -16.59 25.53
C VAL A 308 -14.52 -15.55 26.42
N ILE A 309 -14.50 -14.30 25.97
CA ILE A 309 -13.96 -13.06 26.58
C ILE A 309 -12.64 -12.53 26.00
N HIS A 310 -11.69 -13.30 25.44
CA HIS A 310 -10.45 -12.78 24.80
C HIS A 310 -9.93 -13.67 23.64
N MET A 311 -9.38 -13.08 22.57
CA MET A 311 -8.74 -13.80 21.46
C MET A 311 -7.30 -14.21 21.83
N HIS A 312 -6.96 -15.49 21.70
CA HIS A 312 -5.59 -16.00 21.82
C HIS A 312 -5.20 -16.80 20.57
N MET A 313 -3.93 -16.68 20.15
CA MET A 313 -3.36 -17.46 19.05
C MET A 313 -2.77 -18.76 19.62
N THR A 314 -3.36 -19.91 19.33
CA THR A 314 -2.98 -21.19 19.98
C THR A 314 -3.03 -22.43 19.08
N GLY A 315 -3.77 -22.41 17.96
CA GLY A 315 -3.86 -23.61 17.09
C GLY A 315 -2.76 -23.65 16.02
N LEU A 316 -2.56 -24.75 15.32
CA LEU A 316 -1.61 -24.86 14.20
C LEU A 316 -2.38 -25.31 12.96
N GLN A 317 -2.25 -24.61 11.83
CA GLN A 317 -2.90 -25.02 10.57
C GLN A 317 -1.93 -24.99 9.39
N GLU A 318 -2.10 -25.94 8.49
CA GLU A 318 -1.39 -26.00 7.20
C GLU A 318 -2.13 -25.15 6.17
N SER A 319 -1.40 -24.24 5.51
CA SER A 319 -1.80 -23.56 4.29
C SER A 319 -1.51 -24.49 3.10
N ARG A 320 -2.54 -25.13 2.57
CA ARG A 320 -2.53 -25.74 1.24
C ARG A 320 -3.54 -25.03 0.37
#